data_AF-A0A927MAW1-F1
#
_entry.id   AF-A0A927MAW1-F1
#
_cell.length_a   1.000
_cell.length_b   1.000
_cell.length_c   1.000
_cell.angle_alpha   90.00
_cell.angle_beta   90.00
_cell.angle_gamma   90.00
#
_symmetry.space_group_name_H-M   'P 1'
#
loop_
_entity.id
_entity.type
_entity.pdbx_description
1 polymer ?
#
loop_
_entity_poly.entity_id
_entity_poly.type
_entity_poly.pdbx_seq_one_letter_code
_entity_poly.pdbx_strand_id
1 'polypeptide(L)'
;MREALARVGGIDPLHLSVGPDDLTVSTMDGAVVEKKVPLPTRWLRGFAEVHVLAAAFALRAEIPAVEAGAFLRRLPGASDRSVLWAVPAGRSLRLTARPVPGAVCLTGADRLSALRGMLRHAKTLRVYGPTVVAGSPPLPSTWELDTGELRLSLTLSPEPYRGFSGEGASLTALAGDDVTDDADLIGVLLSWDPTIDSDALGAAAGIGADRVRAALAQLGTAGRLGFDVAQGAYFHRVLPYDAGRAERDNPRLVGARALVDADAVERDGTAATVRSDDQAYRVRRHPDGRYSCSCHWWAKYQGQRGPCKHALAVSMVDGSVEARA
;
A
#
# COMPACT_ATOMS: atom_id res chain seq x y z
N MET A 1 28.62 4.85 -3.19
CA MET A 1 28.05 6.12 -2.68
C MET A 1 28.38 6.42 -1.22
N ARG A 2 28.04 5.53 -0.26
CA ARG A 2 28.22 5.79 1.17
C ARG A 2 29.66 6.16 1.57
N GLU A 3 30.66 5.50 0.97
CA GLU A 3 32.07 5.82 1.21
C GLU A 3 32.52 7.16 0.63
N ALA A 4 31.94 7.57 -0.51
CA ALA A 4 32.21 8.88 -1.10
C ALA A 4 31.62 10.00 -0.21
N LEU A 5 30.37 9.84 0.22
CA LEU A 5 29.68 10.81 1.07
C LEU A 5 30.24 10.89 2.49
N ALA A 6 30.80 9.79 3.02
CA ALA A 6 31.41 9.78 4.35
C ALA A 6 32.64 10.68 4.48
N ARG A 7 33.23 11.10 3.35
CA ARG A 7 34.44 11.93 3.28
C ARG A 7 34.14 13.39 2.95
N VAL A 8 32.88 13.72 2.65
CA VAL A 8 32.45 15.08 2.33
C VAL A 8 32.10 15.79 3.63
N GLY A 9 32.92 16.75 4.03
CA GLY A 9 32.66 17.68 5.13
C GLY A 9 31.63 18.75 4.74
N GLY A 10 31.12 19.50 5.72
CA GLY A 10 30.00 20.44 5.52
C GLY A 10 30.27 21.61 4.57
N ILE A 11 31.55 21.91 4.27
CA ILE A 11 31.96 22.97 3.34
C ILE A 11 32.61 22.43 2.06
N ASP A 12 32.74 21.11 1.93
CA ASP A 12 33.45 20.51 0.81
C ASP A 12 32.58 20.58 -0.46
N PRO A 13 33.18 20.97 -1.61
CA PRO A 13 32.44 21.02 -2.86
C PRO A 13 32.03 19.61 -3.28
N LEU A 14 30.73 19.44 -3.51
CA LEU A 14 30.14 18.22 -4.03
C LEU A 14 29.25 18.56 -5.22
N HIS A 15 29.45 17.86 -6.32
CA HIS A 15 28.56 17.93 -7.48
C HIS A 15 27.75 16.63 -7.57
N LEU A 16 26.42 16.78 -7.50
CA LEU A 16 25.47 15.68 -7.68
C LEU A 16 24.82 15.82 -9.06
N SER A 17 25.06 14.86 -9.94
CA SER A 17 24.36 14.73 -11.21
C SER A 17 23.36 13.58 -11.13
N VAL A 18 22.11 13.82 -11.49
CA VAL A 18 21.04 12.81 -11.51
C VAL A 18 20.54 12.67 -12.95
N GLY A 19 20.92 11.57 -13.59
CA GLY A 19 20.56 11.26 -14.97
C GLY A 19 19.48 10.18 -15.12
N PRO A 20 19.01 9.95 -16.36
CA PRO A 20 18.09 8.85 -16.64
C PRO A 20 18.71 7.46 -16.40
N ASP A 21 20.03 7.33 -16.47
CA ASP A 21 20.72 6.02 -16.38
C ASP A 21 21.57 5.85 -15.11
N ASP A 22 22.02 6.95 -14.51
CA ASP A 22 22.91 6.94 -13.34
C ASP A 22 22.67 8.12 -12.39
N LEU A 23 23.21 7.97 -11.19
CA LEU A 23 23.44 9.05 -10.26
C LEU A 23 24.94 9.14 -9.99
N THR A 24 25.52 10.30 -10.26
CA THR A 24 26.96 10.54 -10.13
C THR A 24 27.23 11.56 -9.04
N VAL A 25 28.02 11.18 -8.04
CA VAL A 25 28.56 12.08 -7.01
C VAL A 25 30.01 12.35 -7.33
N SER A 26 30.35 13.60 -7.61
CA SER A 26 31.73 14.03 -7.83
C SER A 26 32.21 14.88 -6.65
N THR A 27 33.32 14.48 -6.07
CA THR A 27 34.07 15.23 -5.05
C THR A 27 35.45 15.58 -5.59
N MET A 28 36.27 16.30 -4.82
CA MET A 28 37.66 16.57 -5.18
C MET A 28 38.51 15.30 -5.30
N ASP A 29 38.11 14.19 -4.66
CA ASP A 29 38.79 12.90 -4.70
C ASP A 29 38.34 12.01 -5.87
N GLY A 30 37.38 12.47 -6.67
CA GLY A 30 36.89 11.77 -7.86
C GLY A 30 35.37 11.59 -7.89
N ALA A 31 34.92 10.87 -8.92
CA ALA A 31 33.51 10.60 -9.16
C ALA A 31 33.13 9.16 -8.79
N VAL A 32 31.99 9.01 -8.10
CA VAL A 32 31.33 7.73 -7.85
C VAL A 32 30.01 7.71 -8.60
N VAL A 33 29.89 6.75 -9.52
CA VAL A 33 28.70 6.52 -10.32
C VAL A 33 27.90 5.37 -9.72
N GLU A 34 26.67 5.64 -9.30
CA GLU A 34 25.69 4.63 -8.94
C GLU A 34 24.79 4.35 -10.15
N LYS A 35 24.96 3.18 -10.76
CA LYS A 35 24.12 2.74 -11.88
C LYS A 35 22.73 2.40 -11.39
N LYS A 36 21.70 2.75 -12.16
CA LYS A 36 20.33 2.34 -11.85
C LYS A 36 20.20 0.82 -11.90
N VAL A 37 19.57 0.27 -10.87
CA VAL A 37 19.22 -1.15 -10.80
C VAL A 37 17.85 -1.32 -11.46
N PRO A 38 17.67 -2.29 -12.39
CA PRO A 38 16.36 -2.56 -12.97
C PRO A 38 15.39 -2.94 -11.86
N LEU A 39 14.28 -2.21 -11.75
CA LEU A 39 13.24 -2.45 -10.76
C LEU A 39 12.55 -3.79 -11.05
N PRO A 40 12.61 -4.78 -10.14
CA PRO A 40 11.91 -6.04 -10.35
C PRO A 40 10.39 -5.82 -10.45
N THR A 41 9.69 -6.53 -11.33
CA THR A 41 8.23 -6.41 -11.50
C THR A 41 7.45 -6.59 -10.19
N ARG A 42 7.94 -7.47 -9.30
CA ARG A 42 7.37 -7.66 -7.96
C ARG A 42 7.42 -6.39 -7.10
N TRP A 43 8.44 -5.56 -7.23
CA TRP A 43 8.54 -4.31 -6.47
C TRP A 43 7.55 -3.27 -6.99
N LEU A 44 7.34 -3.20 -8.31
CA LEU A 44 6.34 -2.31 -8.92
C LEU A 44 4.94 -2.59 -8.36
N ARG A 45 4.53 -3.87 -8.35
CA ARG A 45 3.26 -4.30 -7.73
C ARG A 45 3.23 -3.99 -6.23
N GLY A 46 4.36 -4.14 -5.53
CA GLY A 46 4.46 -3.77 -4.12
C GLY A 46 4.21 -2.28 -3.88
N PHE A 47 4.79 -1.40 -4.71
CA PHE A 47 4.61 0.05 -4.58
C PHE A 47 3.18 0.51 -4.86
N ALA A 48 2.49 -0.16 -5.79
CA ALA A 48 1.06 0.01 -6.03
C ALA A 48 0.22 -0.40 -4.81
N GLU A 49 0.54 -1.53 -4.18
CA GLU A 49 -0.26 -2.06 -3.07
C GLU A 49 -0.08 -1.24 -1.78
N VAL A 50 1.13 -0.72 -1.52
CA VAL A 50 1.43 0.03 -0.29
C VAL A 50 0.58 1.30 -0.16
N HIS A 51 0.39 2.08 -1.23
CA HIS A 51 -0.35 3.34 -1.10
C HIS A 51 -1.84 3.10 -0.85
N VAL A 52 -2.45 2.10 -1.50
CA VAL A 52 -3.87 1.75 -1.29
C VAL A 52 -4.10 1.31 0.15
N LEU A 53 -3.19 0.49 0.70
CA LEU A 53 -3.24 0.07 2.10
C LEU A 53 -3.06 1.26 3.04
N ALA A 54 -2.06 2.09 2.79
CA ALA A 54 -1.72 3.26 3.60
C ALA A 54 -2.86 4.28 3.68
N ALA A 55 -3.63 4.45 2.60
CA ALA A 55 -4.80 5.33 2.56
C ALA A 55 -5.90 4.97 3.58
N ALA A 56 -5.94 3.72 4.05
CA ALA A 56 -6.88 3.27 5.07
C ALA A 56 -6.32 3.31 6.50
N PHE A 57 -5.10 3.82 6.70
CA PHE A 57 -4.47 3.86 8.02
C PHE A 57 -4.85 5.12 8.79
N ALA A 58 -4.98 4.97 10.10
CA ALA A 58 -5.10 6.08 11.03
C ALA A 58 -3.92 6.08 12.01
N LEU A 59 -3.55 7.25 12.52
CA LEU A 59 -2.60 7.37 13.62
C LEU A 59 -3.17 6.66 14.86
N ARG A 60 -2.40 5.73 15.42
CA ARG A 60 -2.77 4.94 16.61
C ARG A 60 -1.96 5.31 17.84
N ALA A 61 -0.72 5.73 17.66
CA ALA A 61 0.15 6.16 18.73
C ALA A 61 1.18 7.15 18.23
N GLU A 62 1.54 8.10 19.09
CA GLU A 62 2.73 8.92 18.95
C GLU A 62 3.49 8.84 20.28
N ILE A 63 4.77 8.46 20.22
CA ILE A 63 5.62 8.35 21.40
C ILE A 63 6.92 9.14 21.21
N PRO A 64 7.48 9.75 22.26
CA PRO A 64 8.74 10.49 22.15
C PRO A 64 9.93 9.56 21.87
N ALA A 65 11.01 10.13 21.31
CA ALA A 65 12.17 9.36 20.85
C ALA A 65 12.84 8.51 21.93
N VAL A 66 12.85 8.97 23.19
CA VAL A 66 13.45 8.23 24.32
C VAL A 66 12.68 6.93 24.56
N GLU A 67 11.35 7.03 24.67
CA GLU A 67 10.44 5.91 24.84
C GLU A 67 10.41 5.00 23.61
N ALA A 68 10.51 5.57 22.39
CA ALA A 68 10.65 4.83 21.15
C ALA A 68 11.93 3.98 21.13
N GLY A 69 13.06 4.57 21.50
CA GLY A 69 14.33 3.86 21.60
C GLY A 69 14.27 2.73 22.64
N ALA A 70 13.66 2.98 23.80
CA ALA A 70 13.48 1.96 24.83
C ALA A 70 12.54 0.84 24.37
N PHE A 71 11.51 1.14 23.58
CA PHE A 71 10.62 0.15 22.99
C PHE A 71 11.35 -0.71 21.94
N LEU A 72 12.03 -0.09 20.97
CA LEU A 72 12.73 -0.77 19.88
C LEU A 72 13.88 -1.69 20.36
N ARG A 73 14.50 -1.36 21.50
CA ARG A 73 15.52 -2.22 22.15
C ARG A 73 14.93 -3.46 22.83
N ARG A 74 13.66 -3.41 23.25
CA ARG A 74 12.95 -4.51 23.93
C ARG A 74 12.21 -5.44 22.97
N LEU A 75 12.22 -5.14 21.67
CA LEU A 75 11.59 -5.99 20.67
C LEU A 75 12.26 -7.37 20.62
N PRO A 76 11.48 -8.44 20.40
CA PRO A 76 12.04 -9.77 20.16
C PRO A 76 13.03 -9.78 19.01
N GLY A 77 14.01 -10.70 19.09
CA GLY A 77 15.03 -10.87 18.06
C GLY A 77 14.50 -11.53 16.78
N ALA A 78 15.34 -11.57 15.74
CA ALA A 78 14.97 -12.01 14.38
C ALA A 78 14.50 -13.48 14.26
N SER A 79 14.74 -14.32 15.27
CA SER A 79 14.21 -15.68 15.32
C SER A 79 12.73 -15.73 15.68
N ASP A 80 12.19 -14.67 16.30
CA ASP A 80 10.78 -14.59 16.70
C ASP A 80 9.90 -14.14 15.54
N ARG A 81 9.08 -15.06 15.05
CA ARG A 81 8.13 -14.83 13.95
C ARG A 81 6.69 -14.61 14.43
N SER A 82 6.51 -14.34 15.73
CA SER A 82 5.19 -14.11 16.30
C SER A 82 4.49 -12.89 15.70
N VAL A 83 3.16 -12.98 15.67
CA VAL A 83 2.27 -11.86 15.36
C VAL A 83 2.03 -11.13 16.67
N LEU A 84 2.70 -10.00 16.85
CA LEU A 84 2.53 -9.15 18.03
C LEU A 84 1.64 -7.96 17.70
N TRP A 85 1.14 -7.33 18.74
CA TRP A 85 0.25 -6.18 18.66
C TRP A 85 0.77 -5.11 19.60
N ALA A 86 1.13 -3.95 19.07
CA ALA A 86 1.58 -2.81 19.84
C ALA A 86 0.38 -1.97 20.26
N VAL A 87 0.21 -1.74 21.56
CA VAL A 87 -0.90 -1.00 22.14
C VAL A 87 -0.35 0.24 22.87
N PRO A 88 -0.94 1.43 22.70
CA PRO A 88 -0.62 2.59 23.53
C PRO A 88 -0.69 2.25 25.03
N ALA A 89 0.37 2.59 25.76
CA ALA A 89 0.47 2.36 27.21
C ALA A 89 1.23 3.53 27.85
N GLY A 90 0.47 4.54 28.32
CA GLY A 90 1.05 5.78 28.82
C GLY A 90 1.82 6.51 27.72
N ARG A 91 3.12 6.76 27.94
CA ARG A 91 4.03 7.42 26.98
C ARG A 91 4.77 6.44 26.05
N SER A 92 4.43 5.15 26.12
CA SER A 92 5.12 4.10 25.38
C SER A 92 4.15 3.12 24.75
N LEU A 93 4.68 2.02 24.20
CA LEU A 93 3.93 0.94 23.60
C LEU A 93 4.17 -0.35 24.40
N ARG A 94 3.10 -1.11 24.59
CA ARG A 94 3.15 -2.47 25.15
C ARG A 94 2.82 -3.48 24.07
N LEU A 95 3.54 -4.60 24.05
CA LEU A 95 3.26 -5.71 23.15
C LEU A 95 2.24 -6.69 23.77
N THR A 96 1.29 -7.14 22.96
CA THR A 96 0.35 -8.22 23.29
C THR A 96 0.34 -9.27 22.19
N ALA A 97 0.02 -10.51 22.53
CA ALA A 97 -0.09 -11.61 21.56
C ALA A 97 -1.45 -11.65 20.83
N ARG A 98 -2.44 -10.87 21.29
CA ARG A 98 -3.80 -10.84 20.73
C ARG A 98 -4.15 -9.46 20.19
N PRO A 99 -4.92 -9.38 19.09
CA PRO A 99 -5.48 -8.13 18.60
C PRO A 99 -6.50 -7.61 19.61
N VAL A 100 -6.38 -6.32 19.93
CA VAL A 100 -7.32 -5.58 20.79
C VAL A 100 -7.63 -4.23 20.13
N PRO A 101 -8.78 -3.61 20.44
CA PRO A 101 -9.09 -2.27 19.96
C PRO A 101 -7.94 -1.28 20.25
N GLY A 102 -7.57 -0.48 19.24
CA GLY A 102 -6.48 0.50 19.32
C GLY A 102 -5.07 -0.08 19.16
N ALA A 103 -4.92 -1.40 18.99
CA ALA A 103 -3.63 -2.01 18.71
C ALA A 103 -3.17 -1.75 17.27
N VAL A 104 -1.86 -1.82 17.05
CA VAL A 104 -1.22 -1.86 15.73
C VAL A 104 -0.54 -3.21 15.57
N CYS A 105 -0.77 -3.87 14.43
CA CYS A 105 -0.12 -5.13 14.14
C CYS A 105 1.39 -4.94 13.95
N LEU A 106 2.18 -5.79 14.62
CA LEU A 106 3.63 -5.87 14.53
C LEU A 106 4.03 -7.33 14.33
N THR A 107 4.04 -7.78 13.08
CA THR A 107 4.55 -9.12 12.74
C THR A 107 6.05 -9.06 12.45
N GLY A 108 6.84 -10.02 12.93
CA GLY A 108 8.30 -9.97 12.80
C GLY A 108 8.87 -8.64 13.33
N ALA A 109 8.85 -8.47 14.65
CA ALA A 109 9.20 -7.22 15.31
C ALA A 109 10.63 -6.75 15.00
N ASP A 110 11.53 -7.68 14.69
CA ASP A 110 12.90 -7.42 14.27
C ASP A 110 12.99 -6.55 13.00
N ARG A 111 11.95 -6.52 12.16
CA ARG A 111 11.88 -5.66 10.97
C ARG A 111 12.00 -4.18 11.32
N LEU A 112 11.58 -3.77 12.53
CA LEU A 112 11.77 -2.39 13.02
C LEU A 112 13.22 -2.07 13.41
N SER A 113 14.13 -3.05 13.40
CA SER A 113 15.55 -2.79 13.63
C SER A 113 16.15 -1.83 12.61
N ALA A 114 15.57 -1.75 11.40
CA ALA A 114 15.94 -0.77 10.37
C ALA A 114 15.84 0.69 10.85
N LEU A 115 14.95 0.97 11.81
CA LEU A 115 14.77 2.31 12.38
C LEU A 115 15.85 2.66 13.42
N ARG A 116 16.57 1.67 13.98
CA ARG A 116 17.50 1.89 15.10
C ARG A 116 18.61 2.87 14.76
N GLY A 117 19.14 2.81 13.54
CA GLY A 117 20.20 3.70 13.09
C GLY A 117 19.79 5.18 13.09
N MET A 118 18.50 5.48 12.93
CA MET A 118 17.98 6.84 12.81
C MET A 118 17.45 7.42 14.13
N LEU A 119 17.38 6.62 15.20
CA LEU A 119 16.82 7.05 16.49
C LEU A 119 17.54 8.25 17.11
N ARG A 120 18.84 8.42 16.84
CA ARG A 120 19.62 9.57 17.34
C ARG A 120 19.12 10.92 16.80
N HIS A 121 18.41 10.90 15.68
CA HIS A 121 17.84 12.08 15.02
C HIS A 121 16.34 12.22 15.27
N ALA A 122 15.71 11.22 15.87
CA ALA A 122 14.27 11.21 16.05
C ALA A 122 13.83 12.15 17.16
N LYS A 123 12.70 12.82 16.94
CA LYS A 123 11.90 13.52 17.96
C LYS A 123 10.76 12.64 18.44
N THR A 124 10.06 11.99 17.51
CA THR A 124 8.93 11.10 17.82
C THR A 124 8.92 9.86 16.92
N LEU A 125 8.23 8.82 17.40
CA LEU A 125 7.81 7.66 16.61
C LEU A 125 6.28 7.69 16.53
N ARG A 126 5.74 7.82 15.32
CA ARG A 126 4.31 7.71 15.02
C ARG A 126 4.01 6.33 14.46
N VAL A 127 2.89 5.76 14.88
CA VAL A 127 2.48 4.42 14.49
C VAL A 127 1.07 4.45 13.92
N TYR A 128 0.92 3.93 12.71
CA TYR A 128 -0.30 3.96 11.93
C TYR A 128 -0.77 2.54 11.62
N GLY A 129 -2.09 2.37 11.53
CA GLY A 129 -2.68 1.11 11.10
C GLY A 129 -4.19 1.19 10.92
N PRO A 130 -4.77 0.17 10.27
CA PRO A 130 -6.21 0.06 10.12
C PRO A 130 -6.89 -0.19 11.47
N THR A 131 -8.22 -0.13 11.51
CA THR A 131 -8.98 -0.41 12.74
C THR A 131 -8.87 -1.89 13.08
N VAL A 132 -8.40 -2.17 14.30
CA VAL A 132 -8.25 -3.53 14.84
C VAL A 132 -9.42 -3.83 15.76
N VAL A 133 -9.98 -5.03 15.61
CA VAL A 133 -11.02 -5.60 16.48
C VAL A 133 -10.56 -6.94 17.01
N ALA A 134 -11.29 -7.49 17.99
CA ALA A 134 -11.02 -8.84 18.46
C ALA A 134 -11.11 -9.84 17.30
N GLY A 135 -10.09 -10.70 17.17
CA GLY A 135 -10.01 -11.68 16.09
C GLY A 135 -9.53 -11.14 14.73
N SER A 136 -9.09 -9.87 14.64
CA SER A 136 -8.45 -9.37 13.42
C SER A 136 -7.27 -10.27 13.01
N PRO A 137 -7.15 -10.61 11.71
CA PRO A 137 -5.97 -11.32 11.21
C PRO A 137 -4.74 -10.40 11.30
N PRO A 138 -3.52 -10.89 11.01
CA PRO A 138 -2.38 -10.01 10.78
C PRO A 138 -2.72 -8.92 9.76
N LEU A 139 -2.34 -7.68 10.07
CA LEU A 139 -2.68 -6.48 9.29
C LEU A 139 -1.40 -5.69 8.99
N PRO A 140 -1.37 -4.90 7.90
CA PRO A 140 -0.23 -4.05 7.63
C PRO A 140 -0.21 -2.84 8.60
N SER A 141 0.98 -2.26 8.79
CA SER A 141 1.17 -1.10 9.66
C SER A 141 2.28 -0.19 9.14
N THR A 142 2.25 1.10 9.51
CA THR A 142 3.35 2.02 9.20
C THR A 142 3.95 2.56 10.49
N TRP A 143 5.28 2.55 10.56
CA TRP A 143 6.08 3.05 11.68
C TRP A 143 6.96 4.18 11.18
N GLU A 144 6.69 5.39 11.64
CA GLU A 144 7.32 6.61 11.14
C GLU A 144 8.19 7.26 12.21
N LEU A 145 9.48 7.42 11.92
CA LEU A 145 10.36 8.29 12.70
C LEU A 145 10.30 9.70 12.15
N ASP A 146 9.95 10.67 13.00
CA ASP A 146 9.98 12.09 12.71
C ASP A 146 11.22 12.72 13.34
N THR A 147 12.07 13.37 12.55
CA THR A 147 13.24 14.12 13.03
C THR A 147 12.93 15.60 13.26
N GLY A 148 11.75 16.07 12.86
CA GLY A 148 11.35 17.47 12.77
C GLY A 148 11.71 18.14 11.45
N GLU A 149 12.59 17.52 10.65
CA GLU A 149 12.96 17.98 9.31
C GLU A 149 12.60 16.94 8.24
N LEU A 150 12.70 15.66 8.60
CA LEU A 150 12.46 14.51 7.74
C LEU A 150 11.58 13.49 8.47
N ARG A 151 10.78 12.77 7.69
CA ARG A 151 10.01 11.61 8.16
C ARG A 151 10.51 10.37 7.43
N LEU A 152 10.87 9.34 8.20
CA LEU A 152 11.21 8.01 7.69
C LEU A 152 10.09 7.03 8.04
N SER A 153 9.27 6.68 7.06
CA SER A 153 8.15 5.75 7.22
C SER A 153 8.54 4.33 6.78
N LEU A 154 8.41 3.36 7.68
CA LEU A 154 8.59 1.94 7.42
C LEU A 154 7.23 1.24 7.47
N THR A 155 6.73 0.83 6.30
CA THR A 155 5.46 0.11 6.17
C THR A 155 5.71 -1.40 6.18
N LEU A 156 5.14 -2.07 7.17
CA LEU A 156 5.24 -3.50 7.38
C LEU A 156 4.05 -4.20 6.74
N SER A 157 4.34 -5.22 5.93
CA SER A 157 3.32 -6.12 5.41
C SER A 157 2.77 -7.03 6.52
N PRO A 158 1.59 -7.64 6.33
CA PRO A 158 0.95 -8.46 7.36
C PRO A 158 1.80 -9.61 7.89
N GLU A 159 2.72 -10.16 7.10
CA GLU A 159 3.63 -11.23 7.55
C GLU A 159 5.04 -11.03 6.98
N PRO A 160 6.12 -11.49 7.66
CA PRO A 160 7.49 -11.29 7.20
C PRO A 160 7.83 -11.91 5.82
N TYR A 161 7.23 -13.05 5.50
CA TYR A 161 7.42 -13.75 4.21
C TYR A 161 6.41 -13.30 3.14
N ARG A 162 5.50 -12.39 3.49
CA ARG A 162 4.42 -11.90 2.63
C ARG A 162 4.76 -10.48 2.18
N GLY A 163 5.23 -10.31 0.95
CA GLY A 163 5.45 -8.98 0.37
C GLY A 163 4.16 -8.33 -0.13
N PHE A 164 4.16 -7.00 -0.24
CA PHE A 164 2.99 -6.22 -0.66
C PHE A 164 2.45 -6.58 -2.06
N SER A 165 3.30 -7.08 -2.95
CA SER A 165 2.95 -7.39 -4.34
C SER A 165 1.81 -8.39 -4.55
N GLY A 166 1.45 -9.14 -3.51
CA GLY A 166 0.39 -10.14 -3.55
C GLY A 166 -0.83 -9.80 -2.68
N GLU A 167 -0.92 -8.58 -2.14
CA GLU A 167 -2.02 -8.19 -1.24
C GLU A 167 -3.35 -8.03 -1.97
N GLY A 168 -3.34 -7.58 -3.23
CA GLY A 168 -4.55 -7.39 -4.02
C GLY A 168 -5.52 -6.36 -3.44
N ALA A 169 -5.04 -5.43 -2.62
CA ALA A 169 -5.81 -4.32 -2.07
C ALA A 169 -6.26 -3.36 -3.18
N SER A 170 -5.46 -3.23 -4.25
CA SER A 170 -5.80 -2.40 -5.41
C SER A 170 -6.95 -2.99 -6.25
N LEU A 171 -7.12 -4.32 -6.28
CA LEU A 171 -7.96 -5.02 -7.26
C LEU A 171 -9.40 -4.50 -7.37
N THR A 172 -10.05 -4.26 -6.24
CA THR A 172 -11.44 -3.78 -6.25
C THR A 172 -11.55 -2.39 -6.87
N ALA A 173 -10.60 -1.50 -6.59
CA ALA A 173 -10.57 -0.16 -7.18
C ALA A 173 -10.30 -0.22 -8.69
N LEU A 174 -9.42 -1.10 -9.14
CA LEU A 174 -9.04 -1.28 -10.55
C LEU A 174 -10.12 -2.00 -11.40
N ALA A 175 -11.16 -2.52 -10.75
CA ALA A 175 -12.21 -3.32 -11.39
C ALA A 175 -13.41 -2.49 -11.86
N GLY A 176 -13.50 -1.20 -11.53
CA GLY A 176 -14.59 -0.36 -12.00
C GLY A 176 -14.52 -0.10 -13.51
N ASP A 177 -15.66 -0.06 -14.19
CA ASP A 177 -15.74 0.12 -15.65
C ASP A 177 -15.13 1.47 -16.08
N ASP A 178 -15.47 2.56 -15.37
CA ASP A 178 -15.02 3.92 -15.70
C ASP A 178 -13.64 4.26 -15.13
N VAL A 179 -12.97 3.36 -14.40
CA VAL A 179 -11.79 3.70 -13.60
C VAL A 179 -10.63 4.24 -14.45
N THR A 180 -10.51 3.76 -15.69
CA THR A 180 -9.44 4.18 -16.61
C THR A 180 -9.71 5.61 -17.10
N ASP A 181 -10.94 5.87 -17.56
CA ASP A 181 -11.35 7.19 -18.04
C ASP A 181 -11.31 8.24 -16.92
N ASP A 182 -11.75 7.87 -15.71
CA ASP A 182 -11.66 8.72 -14.53
C ASP A 182 -10.20 9.02 -14.17
N ALA A 183 -9.31 8.02 -14.23
CA ALA A 183 -7.89 8.20 -13.96
C ALA A 183 -7.21 9.10 -14.99
N ASP A 184 -7.59 9.03 -16.26
CA ASP A 184 -7.09 9.92 -17.31
C ASP A 184 -7.56 11.36 -17.06
N LEU A 185 -8.85 11.57 -16.78
CA LEU A 185 -9.40 12.89 -16.45
C LEU A 185 -8.75 13.48 -15.20
N ILE A 186 -8.73 12.74 -14.09
CA ILE A 186 -8.09 13.17 -12.84
C ILE A 186 -6.60 13.43 -13.11
N GLY A 187 -5.96 12.58 -13.89
CA GLY A 187 -4.56 12.70 -14.28
C GLY A 187 -4.22 14.00 -15.00
N VAL A 188 -5.17 14.61 -15.72
CA VAL A 188 -5.08 15.92 -16.36
C VAL A 188 -5.34 17.06 -15.37
N LEU A 189 -6.29 16.88 -14.45
CA LEU A 189 -6.65 17.87 -13.43
C LEU A 189 -5.62 18.01 -12.30
N LEU A 190 -4.71 17.04 -12.17
CA LEU A 190 -3.63 17.07 -11.19
C LEU A 190 -2.71 18.30 -11.41
N SER A 191 -2.78 19.26 -10.49
CA SER A 191 -1.80 20.34 -10.32
C SER A 191 -0.51 19.81 -9.70
N TRP A 192 0.62 20.53 -9.78
CA TRP A 192 1.89 20.14 -9.13
C TRP A 192 1.98 20.55 -7.66
N ASP A 193 0.85 20.47 -6.94
CA ASP A 193 0.79 20.81 -5.52
C ASP A 193 1.46 19.73 -4.65
N PRO A 194 2.01 20.10 -3.48
CA PRO A 194 2.67 19.15 -2.58
C PRO A 194 1.72 18.08 -2.03
N THR A 195 0.43 18.38 -1.98
CA THR A 195 -0.65 17.48 -1.55
C THR A 195 -1.82 17.59 -2.52
N ILE A 196 -2.44 16.45 -2.82
CA ILE A 196 -3.58 16.37 -3.73
C ILE A 196 -4.89 16.43 -2.94
N ASP A 197 -5.69 17.44 -3.21
CA ASP A 197 -7.04 17.60 -2.67
C ASP A 197 -8.05 16.75 -3.46
N SER A 198 -8.50 15.66 -2.84
CA SER A 198 -9.42 14.72 -3.49
C SER A 198 -10.83 15.28 -3.67
N ASP A 199 -11.27 16.18 -2.79
CA ASP A 199 -12.62 16.76 -2.86
C ASP A 199 -12.67 17.83 -3.96
N ALA A 200 -11.63 18.66 -4.05
CA ALA A 200 -11.48 19.63 -5.14
C ALA A 200 -11.40 18.94 -6.51
N LEU A 201 -10.68 17.81 -6.59
CA LEU A 201 -10.64 17.00 -7.81
C LEU A 201 -12.02 16.45 -8.18
N GLY A 202 -12.78 15.94 -7.22
CA GLY A 202 -14.14 15.45 -7.46
C GLY A 202 -15.06 16.55 -7.99
N ALA A 203 -14.99 17.75 -7.40
CA ALA A 203 -15.75 18.92 -7.86
C ALA A 203 -15.35 19.36 -9.28
N ALA A 204 -14.05 19.37 -9.59
CA ALA A 204 -13.54 19.76 -10.91
C ALA A 204 -13.86 18.73 -12.00
N ALA A 205 -13.80 17.44 -11.67
CA ALA A 205 -14.11 16.34 -12.59
C ALA A 205 -15.62 16.07 -12.71
N GLY A 206 -16.43 16.55 -11.77
CA GLY A 206 -17.87 16.25 -11.73
C GLY A 206 -18.18 14.79 -11.36
N ILE A 207 -17.27 14.12 -10.64
CA ILE A 207 -17.43 12.71 -10.24
C ILE A 207 -17.45 12.54 -8.72
N GLY A 208 -18.15 11.51 -8.23
CA GLY A 208 -18.27 11.23 -6.80
C GLY A 208 -16.95 10.80 -6.16
N ALA A 209 -16.84 10.99 -4.84
CA ALA A 209 -15.64 10.67 -4.06
C ALA A 209 -15.14 9.22 -4.24
N ASP A 210 -16.04 8.26 -4.43
CA ASP A 210 -15.69 6.85 -4.64
C ASP A 210 -14.95 6.64 -5.96
N ARG A 211 -15.40 7.31 -7.04
CA ARG A 211 -14.75 7.33 -8.35
C ARG A 211 -13.40 8.04 -8.30
N VAL A 212 -13.30 9.17 -7.60
CA VAL A 212 -12.01 9.86 -7.37
C VAL A 212 -11.04 8.92 -6.65
N ARG A 213 -11.46 8.23 -5.59
CA ARG A 213 -10.58 7.28 -4.88
C ARG A 213 -10.14 6.12 -5.78
N ALA A 214 -11.02 5.61 -6.63
CA ALA A 214 -10.67 4.56 -7.60
C ALA A 214 -9.65 5.07 -8.64
N ALA A 215 -9.86 6.27 -9.18
CA ALA A 215 -8.94 6.94 -10.11
C ALA A 215 -7.56 7.22 -9.49
N LEU A 216 -7.51 7.70 -8.25
CA LEU A 216 -6.25 7.91 -7.53
C LEU A 216 -5.54 6.58 -7.23
N ALA A 217 -6.30 5.51 -6.95
CA ALA A 217 -5.74 4.17 -6.77
C ALA A 217 -5.13 3.62 -8.08
N GLN A 218 -5.79 3.88 -9.21
CA GLN A 218 -5.32 3.55 -10.55
C GLN A 218 -4.03 4.33 -10.90
N LEU A 219 -4.03 5.65 -10.69
CA LEU A 219 -2.84 6.50 -10.89
C LEU A 219 -1.67 6.12 -9.98
N GLY A 220 -1.96 5.76 -8.72
CA GLY A 220 -0.95 5.25 -7.79
C GLY A 220 -0.36 3.91 -8.23
N THR A 221 -1.20 3.00 -8.75
CA THR A 221 -0.78 1.71 -9.31
C THR A 221 0.09 1.89 -10.55
N ALA A 222 -0.24 2.89 -11.36
CA ALA A 222 0.54 3.35 -12.49
C ALA A 222 1.85 4.07 -12.08
N GLY A 223 2.10 4.23 -10.78
CA GLY A 223 3.32 4.84 -10.27
C GLY A 223 3.40 6.33 -10.51
N ARG A 224 2.25 7.02 -10.55
CA ARG A 224 2.18 8.49 -10.65
C ARG A 224 1.96 9.15 -9.29
N LEU A 225 1.40 8.42 -8.33
CA LEU A 225 1.03 8.91 -7.02
C LEU A 225 1.57 8.02 -5.88
N GLY A 226 1.72 8.62 -4.71
CA GLY A 226 1.89 7.95 -3.43
C GLY A 226 0.88 8.47 -2.41
N PHE A 227 0.82 7.84 -1.24
CA PHE A 227 0.00 8.30 -0.12
C PHE A 227 0.89 8.54 1.11
N ASP A 228 0.79 9.72 1.71
CA ASP A 228 1.50 10.11 2.93
C ASP A 228 0.56 9.92 4.12
N VAL A 229 0.83 8.90 4.95
CA VAL A 229 -0.01 8.57 6.12
C VAL A 229 -0.04 9.66 7.19
N ALA A 230 0.98 10.50 7.23
CA ALA A 230 1.12 11.53 8.24
C ALA A 230 0.48 12.85 7.79
N GLN A 231 0.41 13.12 6.48
CA GLN A 231 -0.43 14.18 5.92
C GLN A 231 -1.88 13.74 5.68
N GLY A 232 -2.13 12.43 5.59
CA GLY A 232 -3.45 11.89 5.21
C GLY A 232 -3.84 12.23 3.77
N ALA A 233 -2.85 12.44 2.89
CA ALA A 233 -3.08 12.95 1.54
C ALA A 233 -2.25 12.20 0.49
N TYR A 234 -2.74 12.24 -0.75
CA TYR A 234 -1.96 11.79 -1.91
C TYR A 234 -0.91 12.83 -2.28
N PHE A 235 0.22 12.37 -2.83
CA PHE A 235 1.28 13.23 -3.34
C PHE A 235 1.81 12.72 -4.68
N HIS A 236 2.42 13.61 -5.45
CA HIS A 236 3.01 13.30 -6.74
C HIS A 236 4.25 12.43 -6.58
N ARG A 237 4.28 11.30 -7.27
CA ARG A 237 5.41 10.38 -7.27
C ARG A 237 5.49 9.72 -8.64
N VAL A 238 6.37 10.22 -9.51
CA VAL A 238 6.59 9.60 -10.82
C VAL A 238 7.68 8.53 -10.70
N LEU A 239 7.26 7.27 -10.73
CA LEU A 239 8.17 6.13 -10.74
C LEU A 239 8.63 5.84 -12.18
N PRO A 240 9.91 5.46 -12.38
CA PRO A 240 10.50 5.32 -13.71
C PRO A 240 10.15 3.96 -14.35
N TYR A 241 8.86 3.70 -14.57
CA TYR A 241 8.38 2.48 -15.24
C TYR A 241 7.15 2.73 -16.11
N ASP A 242 6.85 1.76 -16.97
CA ASP A 242 5.67 1.77 -17.84
C ASP A 242 4.36 1.83 -17.02
N ALA A 243 3.72 2.99 -17.07
CA ALA A 243 2.48 3.29 -16.37
C ALA A 243 1.40 2.25 -16.74
N GLY A 244 0.73 1.70 -15.72
CA GLY A 244 -0.29 0.67 -15.92
C GLY A 244 0.23 -0.76 -16.10
N ARG A 245 1.55 -1.00 -16.15
CA ARG A 245 2.08 -2.37 -16.22
C ARG A 245 1.67 -3.24 -15.02
N ALA A 246 1.65 -2.67 -13.82
CA ALA A 246 1.26 -3.39 -12.61
C ALA A 246 -0.19 -3.87 -12.65
N GLU A 247 -1.06 -3.12 -13.33
CA GLU A 247 -2.46 -3.46 -13.56
C GLU A 247 -2.61 -4.51 -14.67
N ARG A 248 -2.02 -4.27 -15.85
CA ARG A 248 -2.07 -5.19 -17.01
C ARG A 248 -1.55 -6.58 -16.69
N ASP A 249 -0.52 -6.67 -15.85
CA ASP A 249 0.12 -7.93 -15.50
C ASP A 249 -0.51 -8.60 -14.25
N ASN A 250 -1.62 -8.08 -13.69
CA ASN A 250 -2.25 -8.67 -12.51
C ASN A 250 -3.13 -9.87 -12.90
N PRO A 251 -2.72 -11.13 -12.63
CA PRO A 251 -3.40 -12.30 -13.17
C PRO A 251 -4.84 -12.45 -12.68
N ARG A 252 -5.16 -11.90 -11.50
CA ARG A 252 -6.51 -11.97 -10.94
C ARG A 252 -7.46 -10.96 -11.58
N LEU A 253 -6.96 -9.78 -11.91
CA LEU A 253 -7.74 -8.76 -12.63
C LEU A 253 -7.97 -9.20 -14.08
N VAL A 254 -6.92 -9.65 -14.77
CA VAL A 254 -7.01 -10.22 -16.13
C VAL A 254 -7.98 -11.39 -16.16
N GLY A 255 -7.85 -12.33 -15.23
CA GLY A 255 -8.75 -13.48 -15.14
C GLY A 255 -10.18 -13.12 -14.78
N ALA A 256 -10.43 -11.98 -14.10
CA ALA A 256 -11.78 -11.51 -13.80
C ALA A 256 -12.43 -10.89 -15.05
N ARG A 257 -11.71 -10.01 -15.75
CA ARG A 257 -12.17 -9.40 -17.02
C ARG A 257 -12.51 -10.48 -18.04
N ALA A 258 -11.65 -11.47 -18.22
CA ALA A 258 -11.92 -12.59 -19.13
C ALA A 258 -13.18 -13.41 -18.78
N LEU A 259 -13.57 -13.48 -17.50
CA LEU A 259 -14.81 -14.14 -17.08
C LEU A 259 -16.04 -13.30 -17.40
N VAL A 260 -15.93 -11.97 -17.26
CA VAL A 260 -16.99 -11.02 -17.62
C VAL A 260 -17.19 -11.02 -19.14
N ASP A 261 -16.10 -10.91 -19.91
CA ASP A 261 -16.12 -10.91 -21.38
C ASP A 261 -16.72 -12.20 -21.98
N ALA A 262 -16.63 -13.31 -21.24
CA ALA A 262 -17.19 -14.61 -21.62
C ALA A 262 -18.63 -14.84 -21.13
N ASP A 263 -19.29 -13.81 -20.57
CA ASP A 263 -20.61 -13.90 -19.94
C ASP A 263 -20.72 -15.05 -18.92
N ALA A 264 -19.62 -15.33 -18.21
CA ALA A 264 -19.49 -16.50 -17.37
C ALA A 264 -20.11 -16.34 -15.96
N VAL A 265 -20.71 -15.18 -15.68
CA VAL A 265 -21.28 -14.82 -14.38
C VAL A 265 -22.81 -14.85 -14.44
N GLU A 266 -23.41 -15.81 -13.75
CA GLU A 266 -24.86 -15.98 -13.65
C GLU A 266 -25.34 -15.54 -12.25
N ARG A 267 -26.06 -14.41 -12.16
CA ARG A 267 -26.54 -13.86 -10.88
C ARG A 267 -27.84 -14.51 -10.42
N ASP A 268 -27.96 -14.67 -9.10
CA ASP A 268 -29.11 -15.23 -8.40
C ASP A 268 -29.25 -14.52 -7.04
N GLY A 269 -29.92 -13.37 -7.05
CA GLY A 269 -30.09 -12.50 -5.88
C GLY A 269 -28.75 -11.99 -5.32
N THR A 270 -28.46 -12.33 -4.06
CA THR A 270 -27.20 -11.97 -3.37
C THR A 270 -26.06 -12.96 -3.65
N ALA A 271 -26.28 -13.93 -4.52
CA ALA A 271 -25.29 -14.89 -4.94
C ALA A 271 -25.12 -14.91 -6.45
N ALA A 272 -24.03 -15.47 -6.93
CA ALA A 272 -23.75 -15.67 -8.34
C ALA A 272 -23.00 -16.98 -8.55
N THR A 273 -23.25 -17.63 -9.68
CA THR A 273 -22.49 -18.78 -10.16
C THR A 273 -21.54 -18.31 -11.23
N VAL A 274 -20.24 -18.55 -11.05
CA VAL A 274 -19.19 -18.18 -12.01
C VAL A 274 -18.62 -19.45 -12.63
N ARG A 275 -18.79 -19.62 -13.94
CA ARG A 275 -18.17 -20.73 -14.69
C ARG A 275 -16.74 -20.35 -15.05
N SER A 276 -15.77 -21.13 -14.61
CA SER A 276 -14.37 -20.95 -14.98
C SER A 276 -13.79 -22.31 -15.30
N ASP A 277 -13.32 -22.47 -16.54
CA ASP A 277 -12.86 -23.75 -17.06
C ASP A 277 -14.00 -24.79 -16.91
N ASP A 278 -13.69 -26.02 -16.49
CA ASP A 278 -14.69 -27.09 -16.27
C ASP A 278 -15.36 -27.04 -14.88
N GLN A 279 -15.24 -25.92 -14.16
CA GLN A 279 -15.74 -25.79 -12.78
C GLN A 279 -16.70 -24.61 -12.62
N ALA A 280 -17.66 -24.76 -11.70
CA ALA A 280 -18.56 -23.70 -11.28
C ALA A 280 -18.25 -23.29 -9.84
N TYR A 281 -18.10 -21.99 -9.61
CA TYR A 281 -17.83 -21.41 -8.29
C TYR A 281 -19.02 -20.58 -7.83
N ARG A 282 -19.42 -20.74 -6.57
CA ARG A 282 -20.47 -19.92 -5.96
C ARG A 282 -19.82 -18.72 -5.29
N VAL A 283 -20.29 -17.52 -5.64
CA VAL A 283 -19.92 -16.25 -5.02
C VAL A 283 -21.14 -15.72 -4.27
N ARG A 284 -20.92 -15.13 -3.10
CA ARG A 284 -21.98 -14.47 -2.31
C ARG A 284 -21.55 -13.06 -1.93
N ARG A 285 -22.40 -12.08 -2.19
CA ARG A 285 -22.27 -10.71 -1.71
C ARG A 285 -22.85 -10.61 -0.30
N HIS A 286 -22.10 -10.00 0.60
CA HIS A 286 -22.50 -9.75 1.98
C HIS A 286 -23.10 -8.33 2.12
N PRO A 287 -23.90 -8.08 3.16
CA PRO A 287 -24.51 -6.75 3.38
C PRO A 287 -23.50 -5.60 3.53
N ASP A 288 -22.27 -5.92 3.91
CA ASP A 288 -21.16 -4.97 4.04
C ASP A 288 -20.40 -4.71 2.72
N GLY A 289 -20.94 -5.19 1.60
CA GLY A 289 -20.35 -5.05 0.26
C GLY A 289 -19.21 -6.02 -0.05
N ARG A 290 -18.79 -6.88 0.91
CA ARG A 290 -17.74 -7.87 0.67
C ARG A 290 -18.28 -9.09 -0.05
N TYR A 291 -17.38 -9.83 -0.70
CA TYR A 291 -17.72 -11.07 -1.41
C TYR A 291 -17.01 -12.27 -0.78
N SER A 292 -17.70 -13.40 -0.69
CA SER A 292 -17.11 -14.71 -0.44
C SER A 292 -17.23 -15.62 -1.66
N CYS A 293 -16.35 -16.61 -1.79
CA CYS A 293 -16.31 -17.51 -2.95
C CYS A 293 -16.00 -18.95 -2.55
N SER A 294 -16.50 -19.94 -3.28
CA SER A 294 -16.18 -21.36 -3.03
C SER A 294 -14.80 -21.82 -3.57
N CYS A 295 -14.04 -20.94 -4.23
CA CYS A 295 -12.74 -21.32 -4.82
C CYS A 295 -11.61 -21.52 -3.81
N HIS A 296 -10.55 -22.23 -4.22
CA HIS A 296 -9.37 -22.49 -3.38
C HIS A 296 -8.71 -21.22 -2.82
N TRP A 297 -8.64 -20.15 -3.61
CA TRP A 297 -8.06 -18.87 -3.15
C TRP A 297 -8.81 -18.32 -1.93
N TRP A 298 -10.14 -18.34 -1.98
CA TRP A 298 -10.95 -17.89 -0.85
C TRP A 298 -10.86 -18.84 0.33
N ALA A 299 -10.90 -20.16 0.09
CA ALA A 299 -10.74 -21.16 1.14
C ALA A 299 -9.42 -20.97 1.91
N LYS A 300 -8.34 -20.60 1.21
CA LYS A 300 -7.02 -20.38 1.80
C LYS A 300 -6.86 -19.02 2.49
N TYR A 301 -7.41 -17.94 1.91
CA TYR A 301 -7.08 -16.58 2.35
C TYR A 301 -8.25 -15.77 2.90
N GLN A 302 -9.50 -16.18 2.66
CA GLN A 302 -10.70 -15.56 3.23
C GLN A 302 -10.73 -14.02 3.11
N GLY A 303 -10.30 -13.50 1.94
CA GLY A 303 -10.25 -12.07 1.66
C GLY A 303 -9.01 -11.33 2.16
N GLN A 304 -8.16 -11.94 3.00
CA GLN A 304 -6.95 -11.31 3.55
C GLN A 304 -5.87 -11.01 2.49
N ARG A 305 -6.00 -11.61 1.30
CA ARG A 305 -5.17 -11.36 0.11
C ARG A 305 -5.93 -10.69 -1.04
N GLY A 306 -6.99 -9.95 -0.74
CA GLY A 306 -7.85 -9.36 -1.77
C GLY A 306 -8.71 -10.41 -2.49
N PRO A 307 -9.63 -9.97 -3.36
CA PRO A 307 -10.60 -10.84 -4.01
C PRO A 307 -9.92 -11.87 -4.94
N CYS A 308 -10.56 -13.03 -5.11
CA CYS A 308 -10.23 -13.95 -6.20
C CYS A 308 -10.80 -13.42 -7.52
N LYS A 309 -10.38 -13.99 -8.65
CA LYS A 309 -10.91 -13.61 -9.97
C LYS A 309 -12.44 -13.71 -10.08
N HIS A 310 -13.05 -14.72 -9.43
CA HIS A 310 -14.50 -14.92 -9.48
C HIS A 310 -15.28 -13.86 -8.69
N ALA A 311 -14.85 -13.56 -7.45
CA ALA A 311 -15.46 -12.52 -6.64
C ALA A 311 -15.29 -11.14 -7.30
N LEU A 312 -14.14 -10.91 -7.94
CA LEU A 312 -13.86 -9.69 -8.68
C LEU A 312 -14.75 -9.56 -9.92
N ALA A 313 -14.92 -10.63 -10.70
CA ALA A 313 -15.82 -10.65 -11.85
C ALA A 313 -17.28 -10.36 -11.46
N VAL A 314 -17.76 -10.96 -10.36
CA VAL A 314 -19.11 -10.65 -9.84
C VAL A 314 -19.21 -9.19 -9.43
N SER A 315 -18.19 -8.63 -8.76
CA SER A 315 -18.22 -7.22 -8.36
C SER A 315 -18.25 -6.25 -9.54
N MET A 316 -17.62 -6.60 -10.67
CA MET A 316 -17.68 -5.83 -11.93
C MET A 316 -19.11 -5.82 -12.47
N VAL A 317 -19.73 -6.99 -12.59
CA VAL A 317 -21.12 -7.12 -13.07
C VAL A 317 -22.09 -6.39 -12.13
N ASP A 318 -21.91 -6.51 -10.81
CA ASP A 318 -22.72 -5.81 -9.81
C ASP A 318 -22.64 -4.28 -9.97
N GLY A 319 -21.43 -3.73 -10.11
CA GLY A 319 -21.20 -2.30 -10.32
C GLY A 319 -21.79 -1.78 -11.64
N SER A 320 -21.69 -2.56 -12.72
CA SER A 320 -22.28 -2.19 -14.01
C SER A 320 -23.82 -2.10 -13.96
N VAL A 321 -24.47 -2.90 -13.10
CA VAL A 321 -25.92 -2.88 -12.90
C VAL A 321 -26.33 -1.72 -12.01
N GLU A 322 -25.58 -1.44 -10.94
CA GLU A 322 -25.82 -0.29 -10.06
C GLU A 322 -25.61 1.06 -10.79
N ALA A 323 -24.72 1.14 -11.79
CA ALA A 323 -24.52 2.35 -12.60
C ALA A 323 -25.60 2.60 -13.67
N ARG A 324 -26.40 1.58 -14.02
CA ARG A 324 -27.49 1.67 -15.03
C ARG A 324 -28.88 1.87 -14.43
N ALA A 325 -29.01 1.76 -13.11
CA ALA A 325 -30.26 1.89 -12.36
C ALA A 325 -30.42 3.31 -11.78
#